data_AF-A0A1Y5PDY4-F1
#
_entry.id   AF-A0A1Y5PDY4-F1
#
_cell.length_a   1.000
_cell.length_b   1.000
_cell.length_c   1.000
_cell.angle_alpha   90.00
_cell.angle_beta   90.00
_cell.angle_gamma   90.00
#
_symmetry.space_group_name_H-M   'P 1'
#
loop_
_entity.id
_entity.type
_entity.pdbx_description
1 polymer ?
#
loop_
_entity_poly.entity_id
_entity_poly.type
_entity_poly.pdbx_seq_one_letter_code
_entity_poly.pdbx_strand_id
1 'polypeptide(L)'
;MLVKLADLRRDQSGSSLVAVLIIMLVLTIAGLALGSIVVNTAGMVSDTRSSAESRATADAGLAAVSASLKRGEITCPTAPAKLTVPSAPVSSDAGSATYAYSVSCSSTTAMVRVNADVRGARTSVQADYAYSSVSSTGGDMIFFGTGTLTFNSNVVVTDPGRSVNVVIPQATLFECNAKIPGTLTVKGNIKTSSGCDVKGLVEAGGTLNMCCGSDVFRADLTLRGTGSSTVRGTVSGNILANGALEFGWENKIIGGSVRTTGDVQLGNVRINGSLTFPSARTYTPNSGVVVGGVVRPATVPTVPPLVLPTWFEYKYNASDWPGYNVVTLVNSGSGVGSCDYLNASPGTGWTTWLGSLSADTVLDARACSKLSSNNGSNPTVQLKKNLVLLANEFDLTMLKVKAAATAVGKPSLYITTEDRTPADVKPTCGSGQSKLYINGTIIEASVRAIGYSPCTVDVGSMGIDQWSGTLYGGTWTPGGQFTFTADPIGLPGMGAEHGISVETKTVGALVRQRDVVYADLSGWVP
;
A
#
# COMPACT_ATOMS: atom_id res chain seq x y z
N MET A 1 -62.41 -108.47 -19.04
CA MET A 1 -61.76 -107.35 -19.74
C MET A 1 -61.79 -106.14 -18.81
N LEU A 2 -61.12 -106.33 -17.67
CA LEU A 2 -61.16 -105.52 -16.46
C LEU A 2 -59.81 -104.81 -16.33
N VAL A 3 -59.87 -103.53 -15.97
CA VAL A 3 -59.01 -102.91 -14.93
C VAL A 3 -57.52 -103.23 -15.07
N LYS A 4 -56.78 -102.43 -15.85
CA LYS A 4 -55.31 -102.26 -15.67
C LYS A 4 -54.66 -101.13 -16.49
N LEU A 5 -55.32 -99.97 -16.57
CA LEU A 5 -54.72 -98.78 -17.21
C LEU A 5 -54.78 -97.51 -16.34
N ALA A 6 -54.91 -97.67 -15.02
CA ALA A 6 -55.02 -96.55 -14.07
C ALA A 6 -53.79 -96.35 -13.17
N ASP A 7 -52.69 -97.09 -13.35
CA ASP A 7 -51.62 -97.15 -12.34
C ASP A 7 -50.20 -96.75 -12.81
N LEU A 8 -50.08 -95.92 -13.85
CA LEU A 8 -48.78 -95.35 -14.27
C LEU A 8 -48.79 -93.83 -14.41
N ARG A 9 -49.60 -93.13 -13.60
CA ARG A 9 -49.62 -91.66 -13.56
C ARG A 9 -49.49 -91.07 -12.15
N ARG A 10 -48.80 -91.77 -11.27
CA ARG A 10 -48.20 -91.21 -10.05
C ARG A 10 -46.70 -91.04 -10.29
N ASP A 11 -46.15 -89.95 -9.77
CA ASP A 11 -44.74 -89.53 -9.78
C ASP A 11 -44.19 -88.67 -10.93
N GLN A 12 -44.82 -87.50 -11.19
CA GLN A 12 -44.04 -86.31 -11.61
C GLN A 12 -44.38 -85.00 -10.87
N SER A 13 -45.23 -85.04 -9.83
CA SER A 13 -45.63 -83.86 -9.06
C SER A 13 -44.56 -83.40 -8.05
N GLY A 14 -43.59 -84.26 -7.69
CA GLY A 14 -42.50 -83.91 -6.77
C GLY A 14 -41.30 -83.25 -7.44
N SER A 15 -40.94 -83.67 -8.67
CA SER A 15 -39.76 -83.16 -9.38
C SER A 15 -39.99 -81.75 -9.97
N SER A 16 -41.22 -81.44 -10.39
CA SER A 16 -41.58 -80.11 -10.90
C SER A 16 -41.52 -79.01 -9.83
N LEU A 17 -41.95 -79.31 -8.61
CA LEU A 17 -41.89 -78.35 -7.50
C LEU A 17 -40.45 -78.10 -7.03
N VAL A 18 -39.61 -79.14 -7.01
CA VAL A 18 -38.16 -79.01 -6.73
C VAL A 18 -37.45 -78.23 -7.84
N ALA A 19 -37.78 -78.48 -9.11
CA ALA A 19 -37.23 -77.72 -10.24
C ALA A 19 -37.61 -76.23 -10.18
N VAL A 20 -38.87 -75.91 -9.84
CA VAL A 20 -39.33 -74.52 -9.68
C VAL A 20 -38.64 -73.84 -8.49
N LEU A 21 -38.47 -74.52 -7.35
CA LEU A 21 -37.74 -73.97 -6.21
C LEU A 21 -36.26 -73.73 -6.53
N ILE A 22 -35.60 -74.64 -7.24
CA ILE A 22 -34.21 -74.45 -7.68
C ILE A 22 -34.12 -73.28 -8.67
N ILE A 23 -35.04 -73.16 -9.63
CA ILE A 23 -35.06 -72.04 -10.58
C ILE A 23 -35.32 -70.71 -9.87
N MET A 24 -36.24 -70.66 -8.90
CA MET A 24 -36.49 -69.47 -8.08
C MET A 24 -35.28 -69.11 -7.21
N LEU A 25 -34.59 -70.10 -6.63
CA LEU A 25 -33.35 -69.88 -5.87
C LEU A 25 -32.24 -69.32 -6.77
N VAL A 26 -32.06 -69.89 -7.96
CA VAL A 26 -31.05 -69.41 -8.92
C VAL A 26 -31.39 -67.99 -9.42
N LEU A 27 -32.66 -67.69 -9.70
CA LEU A 27 -33.11 -66.36 -10.11
C LEU A 27 -32.96 -65.31 -9.00
N THR A 28 -33.20 -65.67 -7.75
CA THR A 28 -33.00 -64.77 -6.61
C THR A 28 -31.52 -64.52 -6.34
N ILE A 29 -30.67 -65.54 -6.42
CA ILE A 29 -29.21 -65.38 -6.33
C ILE A 29 -28.69 -64.51 -7.49
N ALA A 30 -29.17 -64.74 -8.72
CA ALA A 30 -28.81 -63.92 -9.88
C ALA A 30 -29.30 -62.47 -9.75
N GLY A 31 -30.51 -62.26 -9.24
CA GLY A 31 -31.06 -60.94 -8.95
C GLY A 31 -30.25 -60.17 -7.89
N LEU A 32 -29.83 -60.84 -6.82
CA LEU A 32 -28.98 -60.26 -5.79
C LEU A 32 -27.57 -59.94 -6.31
N ALA A 33 -27.00 -60.79 -7.17
CA ALA A 33 -25.71 -60.54 -7.81
C ALA A 33 -25.76 -59.35 -8.79
N LEU A 34 -26.83 -59.23 -9.59
CA LEU A 34 -27.03 -58.07 -10.46
C LEU A 34 -27.26 -56.79 -9.65
N GLY A 35 -28.03 -56.88 -8.57
CA GLY A 35 -28.24 -55.77 -7.65
C GLY A 35 -26.94 -55.25 -7.03
N SER A 36 -26.05 -56.14 -6.58
CA SER A 36 -24.76 -55.75 -6.01
C SER A 36 -23.81 -55.13 -7.05
N ILE A 37 -23.80 -55.66 -8.29
CA ILE A 37 -23.03 -55.08 -9.40
C ILE A 37 -23.54 -53.67 -9.73
N VAL A 38 -24.86 -53.46 -9.81
CA VAL A 38 -25.44 -52.14 -10.12
C VAL A 38 -25.15 -51.15 -8.99
N VAL A 39 -25.27 -51.54 -7.72
CA VAL A 39 -24.96 -50.65 -6.58
C VAL A 39 -23.47 -50.29 -6.54
N ASN A 40 -22.57 -51.27 -6.76
CA ASN A 40 -21.13 -51.01 -6.79
C ASN A 40 -20.73 -50.11 -7.97
N THR A 41 -21.32 -50.35 -9.15
CA THR A 41 -21.06 -49.55 -10.35
C THR A 41 -21.63 -48.13 -10.21
N ALA A 42 -22.84 -47.98 -9.67
CA ALA A 42 -23.45 -46.69 -9.39
C ALA A 42 -22.66 -45.89 -8.33
N GLY A 43 -22.13 -46.57 -7.30
CA GLY A 43 -21.22 -45.98 -6.33
C GLY A 43 -19.94 -45.44 -6.98
N MET A 44 -19.25 -46.27 -7.77
CA MET A 44 -18.05 -45.84 -8.51
C MET A 44 -18.30 -44.66 -9.46
N VAL A 45 -19.44 -44.66 -10.17
CA VAL A 45 -19.81 -43.55 -11.07
C VAL A 45 -20.13 -42.27 -10.28
N SER A 46 -20.78 -42.37 -9.13
CA SER A 46 -21.04 -41.23 -8.25
C SER A 46 -19.77 -40.65 -7.64
N ASP A 47 -18.84 -41.50 -7.20
CA ASP A 47 -17.58 -41.09 -6.59
C ASP A 47 -16.62 -40.45 -7.60
N THR A 48 -16.56 -41.01 -8.82
CA THR A 48 -15.77 -40.44 -9.92
C THR A 48 -16.33 -39.10 -10.38
N ARG A 49 -17.67 -38.97 -10.47
CA ARG A 49 -18.33 -37.69 -10.75
C ARG A 49 -18.02 -36.65 -9.67
N SER A 50 -18.20 -37.00 -8.40
CA SER A 50 -17.98 -36.07 -7.28
C SER A 50 -16.51 -35.62 -7.21
N SER A 51 -15.57 -36.54 -7.46
CA SER A 51 -14.13 -36.23 -7.52
C SER A 51 -13.79 -35.31 -8.70
N ALA A 52 -14.37 -35.54 -9.88
CA ALA A 52 -14.19 -34.68 -11.05
C ALA A 52 -14.77 -33.27 -10.83
N GLU A 53 -15.97 -33.18 -10.26
CA GLU A 53 -16.63 -31.90 -9.92
C GLU A 53 -15.83 -31.13 -8.85
N SER A 54 -15.32 -31.82 -7.83
CA SER A 54 -14.47 -31.23 -6.77
C SER A 54 -13.17 -30.66 -7.35
N ARG A 55 -12.51 -31.40 -8.25
CA ARG A 55 -11.28 -30.93 -8.91
C ARG A 55 -11.54 -29.72 -9.82
N ALA A 56 -12.57 -29.79 -10.67
CA ALA A 56 -12.95 -28.68 -11.54
C ALA A 56 -13.26 -27.40 -10.74
N THR A 57 -13.91 -27.55 -9.58
CA THR A 57 -14.21 -26.44 -8.67
C THR A 57 -12.93 -25.85 -8.06
N ALA A 58 -11.96 -26.68 -7.67
CA ALA A 58 -10.69 -26.24 -7.14
C ALA A 58 -9.86 -25.46 -8.19
N ASP A 59 -9.81 -25.96 -9.42
CA ASP A 59 -9.10 -25.30 -10.53
C ASP A 59 -9.77 -23.97 -10.93
N ALA A 60 -11.10 -23.93 -10.98
CA ALA A 60 -11.85 -22.70 -11.21
C ALA A 60 -11.62 -21.67 -10.09
N GLY A 61 -11.61 -22.12 -8.83
CA GLY A 61 -11.28 -21.25 -7.69
C GLY A 61 -9.85 -20.72 -7.75
N LEU A 62 -8.88 -21.54 -8.16
CA LEU A 62 -7.49 -21.12 -8.31
C LEU A 62 -7.32 -20.07 -9.42
N ALA A 63 -8.03 -20.24 -10.54
CA ALA A 63 -8.07 -19.25 -11.62
C ALA A 63 -8.71 -17.93 -11.16
N ALA A 64 -9.83 -17.99 -10.44
CA ALA A 64 -10.51 -16.81 -9.91
C ALA A 64 -9.63 -16.03 -8.91
N VAL A 65 -9.05 -16.73 -7.93
CA VAL A 65 -8.20 -16.11 -6.90
C VAL A 65 -6.93 -15.53 -7.51
N SER A 66 -6.27 -16.23 -8.44
CA SER A 66 -5.08 -15.70 -9.11
C SER A 66 -5.39 -14.49 -9.99
N ALA A 67 -6.56 -14.45 -10.64
CA ALA A 67 -7.00 -13.31 -11.42
C ALA A 67 -7.31 -12.10 -10.53
N SER A 68 -8.00 -12.30 -9.40
CA SER A 68 -8.25 -11.25 -8.40
C SER A 68 -6.96 -10.76 -7.74
N LEU A 69 -6.00 -11.64 -7.50
CA LEU A 69 -4.66 -11.28 -7.00
C LEU A 69 -3.90 -10.43 -8.03
N LYS A 70 -3.98 -10.76 -9.32
CA LYS A 70 -3.38 -9.96 -10.41
C LYS A 70 -4.06 -8.61 -10.63
N ARG A 71 -5.36 -8.50 -10.36
CA ARG A 71 -6.12 -7.23 -10.41
C ARG A 71 -5.97 -6.37 -9.14
N GLY A 72 -5.29 -6.87 -8.11
CA GLY A 72 -5.12 -6.17 -6.84
C GLY A 72 -6.37 -6.16 -5.94
N GLU A 73 -7.37 -6.98 -6.25
CA GLU A 73 -8.61 -7.12 -5.46
C GLU A 73 -8.37 -7.91 -4.15
N ILE A 74 -7.32 -8.73 -4.11
CA ILE A 74 -6.87 -9.50 -2.94
C ILE A 74 -5.46 -9.05 -2.58
N THR A 75 -5.20 -8.69 -1.32
CA THR A 75 -3.91 -8.17 -0.85
C THR A 75 -3.01 -9.23 -0.22
N CYS A 76 -1.69 -9.06 -0.32
CA CYS A 76 -0.68 -9.87 0.37
C CYS A 76 -0.24 -9.25 1.72
N PRO A 77 -0.10 -10.00 2.84
CA PRO A 77 -0.64 -11.33 3.10
C PRO A 77 -2.11 -11.24 3.55
N THR A 78 -2.95 -12.18 3.11
CA THR A 78 -4.29 -12.36 3.70
C THR A 78 -4.27 -13.67 4.49
N ALA A 79 -3.89 -13.61 5.76
CA ALA A 79 -4.14 -14.72 6.69
C ALA A 79 -5.62 -14.72 7.12
N PRO A 80 -6.20 -15.91 7.31
CA PRO A 80 -7.12 -16.53 6.36
C PRO A 80 -8.40 -15.71 6.13
N ALA A 81 -8.63 -15.23 4.90
CA ALA A 81 -9.95 -14.77 4.49
C ALA A 81 -10.79 -15.98 4.10
N LYS A 82 -11.70 -16.38 4.99
CA LYS A 82 -12.82 -17.26 4.66
C LYS A 82 -13.81 -16.45 3.81
N LEU A 83 -13.46 -16.17 2.55
CA LEU A 83 -14.39 -15.52 1.63
C LEU A 83 -15.22 -16.61 0.97
N THR A 84 -16.45 -16.80 1.46
CA THR A 84 -17.50 -17.45 0.70
C THR A 84 -18.09 -16.37 -0.22
N VAL A 85 -17.78 -16.39 -1.51
CA VAL A 85 -18.43 -15.52 -2.51
C VAL A 85 -18.80 -16.34 -3.75
N PRO A 86 -19.80 -15.87 -4.51
CA PRO A 86 -20.97 -16.64 -4.88
C PRO A 86 -20.60 -17.68 -5.94
N SER A 87 -21.33 -18.78 -5.90
CA SER A 87 -21.46 -19.73 -6.97
C SER A 87 -21.43 -19.04 -8.35
N ALA A 88 -20.38 -19.29 -9.13
CA ALA A 88 -20.59 -19.32 -10.56
C ALA A 88 -21.51 -20.53 -10.78
N PRO A 89 -22.73 -20.36 -11.33
CA PRO A 89 -23.57 -21.49 -11.65
C PRO A 89 -22.86 -22.30 -12.72
N VAL A 90 -22.22 -23.40 -12.33
CA VAL A 90 -21.99 -24.48 -13.27
C VAL A 90 -23.38 -25.02 -13.56
N SER A 91 -23.92 -24.64 -14.71
CA SER A 91 -25.23 -25.05 -15.19
C SER A 91 -25.33 -26.57 -15.20
N SER A 92 -25.88 -27.17 -14.14
CA SER A 92 -26.54 -28.48 -14.14
C SER A 92 -27.09 -28.78 -12.74
N ASP A 93 -28.37 -28.52 -12.51
CA ASP A 93 -29.32 -29.18 -11.58
C ASP A 93 -28.80 -29.87 -10.29
N ALA A 94 -27.77 -29.34 -9.64
CA ALA A 94 -27.10 -29.93 -8.50
C ALA A 94 -26.45 -28.83 -7.65
N GLY A 95 -26.49 -28.98 -6.33
CA GLY A 95 -26.16 -27.93 -5.35
C GLY A 95 -24.89 -27.12 -5.63
N SER A 96 -24.91 -25.86 -5.19
CA SER A 96 -23.83 -24.88 -5.27
C SER A 96 -22.47 -25.46 -4.85
N ALA A 97 -21.56 -25.65 -5.81
CA ALA A 97 -20.16 -25.96 -5.51
C ALA A 97 -19.46 -24.73 -4.91
N THR A 98 -18.80 -24.91 -3.77
CA THR A 98 -18.09 -23.83 -3.07
C THR A 98 -16.62 -24.18 -2.91
N TYR A 99 -15.76 -23.16 -2.98
CA TYR A 99 -14.34 -23.29 -2.65
C TYR A 99 -13.95 -22.28 -1.56
N ALA A 100 -12.89 -22.59 -0.82
CA ALA A 100 -12.22 -21.72 0.12
C ALA A 100 -10.79 -21.50 -0.33
N TYR A 101 -10.18 -20.35 -0.02
CA TYR A 101 -8.81 -20.07 -0.43
C TYR A 101 -7.96 -19.40 0.67
N SER A 102 -6.64 -19.49 0.52
CA SER A 102 -5.67 -18.73 1.30
C SER A 102 -4.56 -18.19 0.40
N VAL A 103 -4.09 -16.97 0.68
CA VAL A 103 -2.98 -16.34 -0.06
C VAL A 103 -1.90 -15.89 0.92
N SER A 104 -0.68 -16.36 0.69
CA SER A 104 0.52 -15.92 1.42
C SER A 104 1.57 -15.45 0.43
N CYS A 105 2.33 -14.42 0.76
CA CYS A 105 3.33 -13.86 -0.15
C CYS A 105 4.64 -13.59 0.59
N SER A 106 5.75 -13.96 -0.03
CA SER A 106 7.11 -13.55 0.33
C SER A 106 7.56 -12.39 -0.57
N SER A 107 8.83 -12.00 -0.52
CA SER A 107 9.40 -11.01 -1.43
C SER A 107 9.50 -11.47 -2.89
N THR A 108 9.44 -12.79 -3.15
CA THR A 108 9.68 -13.39 -4.47
C THR A 108 8.57 -14.33 -4.95
N THR A 109 7.68 -14.76 -4.07
CA THR A 109 6.64 -15.75 -4.38
C THR A 109 5.30 -15.39 -3.75
N ALA A 110 4.21 -15.50 -4.51
CA ALA A 110 2.83 -15.48 -4.00
C ALA A 110 2.24 -16.88 -4.10
N MET A 111 1.84 -17.44 -2.97
CA MET A 111 1.30 -18.78 -2.83
C MET A 111 -0.21 -18.71 -2.64
N VAL A 112 -0.95 -19.33 -3.54
CA VAL A 112 -2.41 -19.43 -3.51
C VAL A 112 -2.78 -20.88 -3.27
N ARG A 113 -3.60 -21.14 -2.25
CA ARG A 113 -4.16 -22.46 -1.98
C ARG A 113 -5.68 -22.40 -2.06
N VAL A 114 -6.30 -23.40 -2.67
CA VAL A 114 -7.75 -23.52 -2.83
C VAL A 114 -8.21 -24.90 -2.40
N ASN A 115 -9.25 -24.94 -1.56
CA ASN A 115 -9.94 -26.14 -1.13
C ASN A 115 -11.34 -26.17 -1.73
N ALA A 116 -11.73 -27.28 -2.35
CA ALA A 116 -13.08 -27.54 -2.80
C ALA A 116 -13.66 -28.78 -2.10
N ASP A 117 -14.94 -28.69 -1.70
CA ASP A 117 -15.71 -29.80 -1.18
C ASP A 117 -17.02 -29.86 -1.98
N VAL A 118 -17.17 -30.93 -2.77
CA VAL A 118 -18.35 -31.17 -3.61
C VAL A 118 -18.86 -32.56 -3.31
N ARG A 119 -20.05 -32.65 -2.73
CA ARG A 119 -20.74 -33.91 -2.40
C ARG A 119 -19.87 -34.88 -1.57
N GLY A 120 -19.02 -34.34 -0.68
CA GLY A 120 -18.12 -35.13 0.17
C GLY A 120 -16.78 -35.48 -0.48
N ALA A 121 -16.61 -35.21 -1.78
CA ALA A 121 -15.32 -35.29 -2.45
C ALA A 121 -14.51 -34.01 -2.21
N ARG A 122 -13.30 -34.17 -1.70
CA ARG A 122 -12.43 -33.09 -1.24
C ARG A 122 -11.19 -32.98 -2.10
N THR A 123 -10.95 -31.80 -2.65
CA THR A 123 -9.77 -31.49 -3.45
C THR A 123 -9.08 -30.25 -2.92
N SER A 124 -7.75 -30.26 -2.87
CA SER A 124 -6.96 -29.07 -2.51
C SER A 124 -5.86 -28.88 -3.54
N VAL A 125 -5.80 -27.70 -4.13
CA VAL A 125 -4.79 -27.32 -5.11
C VAL A 125 -4.00 -26.12 -4.59
N GLN A 126 -2.71 -26.10 -4.88
CA GLN A 126 -1.83 -24.99 -4.55
C GLN A 126 -1.06 -24.55 -5.78
N ALA A 127 -0.99 -23.24 -5.99
CA ALA A 127 -0.15 -22.59 -6.99
C ALA A 127 0.76 -21.54 -6.37
N ASP A 128 2.02 -21.56 -6.79
CA ASP A 128 3.04 -20.59 -6.44
C ASP A 128 3.30 -19.74 -7.70
N TYR A 129 3.15 -18.44 -7.58
CA TYR A 129 3.40 -17.46 -8.63
C TYR A 129 4.65 -16.66 -8.31
N ALA A 130 5.41 -16.26 -9.33
CA ALA A 130 6.46 -15.27 -9.16
C ALA A 130 5.82 -13.99 -8.60
N TYR A 131 6.49 -13.35 -7.66
CA TYR A 131 6.00 -12.15 -7.02
C TYR A 131 7.13 -11.16 -6.90
N SER A 132 6.86 -9.90 -7.17
CA SER A 132 7.79 -8.82 -6.92
C SER A 132 7.05 -7.66 -6.26
N SER A 133 7.66 -7.10 -5.21
CA SER A 133 7.27 -5.80 -4.67
C SER A 133 8.35 -4.81 -5.07
N VAL A 134 8.08 -4.01 -6.10
CA VAL A 134 8.96 -2.90 -6.45
C VAL A 134 8.40 -1.66 -5.76
N SER A 135 9.06 -1.19 -4.71
CA SER A 135 8.85 0.16 -4.20
C SER A 135 9.45 1.14 -5.21
N SER A 136 8.63 1.98 -5.83
CA SER A 136 9.14 3.06 -6.67
C SER A 136 9.99 4.02 -5.83
N THR A 137 10.86 4.77 -6.50
CA THR A 137 11.68 5.85 -5.93
C THR A 137 10.89 7.12 -5.59
N GLY A 138 9.56 7.07 -5.56
CA GLY A 138 8.77 8.25 -5.24
C GLY A 138 8.80 8.60 -3.75
N GLY A 139 8.25 9.76 -3.41
CA GLY A 139 8.09 10.32 -2.08
C GLY A 139 6.85 9.81 -1.34
N ASP A 140 6.94 9.85 -0.02
CA ASP A 140 5.81 9.69 0.91
C ASP A 140 5.30 11.05 1.38
N MET A 141 6.18 12.05 1.43
CA MET A 141 5.84 13.45 1.68
C MET A 141 6.39 14.28 0.52
N ILE A 142 5.50 14.88 -0.28
CA ILE A 142 5.89 15.71 -1.42
C ILE A 142 5.25 17.09 -1.29
N PHE A 143 6.07 18.14 -1.33
CA PHE A 143 5.60 19.52 -1.22
C PHE A 143 6.22 20.44 -2.27
N PHE A 144 5.37 21.13 -3.02
CA PHE A 144 5.73 21.97 -4.16
C PHE A 144 5.85 23.46 -3.82
N GLY A 145 5.96 23.81 -2.54
CA GLY A 145 6.06 25.21 -2.11
C GLY A 145 7.32 25.84 -2.69
N THR A 146 7.22 27.06 -3.21
CA THR A 146 8.35 27.73 -3.91
C THR A 146 9.30 28.48 -2.96
N GLY A 147 8.82 28.87 -1.78
CA GLY A 147 9.60 29.64 -0.80
C GLY A 147 10.47 28.76 0.11
N THR A 148 10.50 29.13 1.40
CA THR A 148 11.12 28.33 2.44
C THR A 148 10.13 27.29 2.97
N LEU A 149 10.53 26.02 2.99
CA LEU A 149 9.80 24.95 3.66
C LEU A 149 10.61 24.48 4.86
N THR A 150 9.96 24.37 6.02
CA THR A 150 10.63 24.01 7.27
C THR A 150 10.07 22.71 7.81
N PHE A 151 10.95 21.79 8.20
CA PHE A 151 10.62 20.69 9.10
C PHE A 151 11.27 21.00 10.45
N ASN A 152 10.45 21.44 11.41
CA ASN A 152 10.91 21.76 12.76
C ASN A 152 10.98 20.49 13.64
N SER A 153 11.43 20.65 14.88
CA SER A 153 11.61 19.53 15.83
C SER A 153 10.31 18.81 16.19
N ASN A 154 9.16 19.40 15.85
CA ASN A 154 7.85 18.84 16.10
C ASN A 154 7.46 17.79 15.05
N VAL A 155 8.14 17.76 13.89
CA VAL A 155 7.92 16.75 12.86
C VAL A 155 8.68 15.48 13.20
N VAL A 156 7.94 14.46 13.63
CA VAL A 156 8.45 13.12 13.95
C VAL A 156 8.10 12.18 12.82
N VAL A 157 9.09 11.83 12.00
CA VAL A 157 8.93 10.82 10.97
C VAL A 157 9.35 9.46 11.54
N THR A 158 8.48 8.48 11.45
CA THR A 158 8.70 7.12 11.98
C THR A 158 9.06 6.15 10.86
N ASP A 159 9.82 5.12 11.22
CA ASP A 159 10.25 4.04 10.33
C ASP A 159 9.43 2.78 10.66
N PRO A 160 8.38 2.47 9.90
CA PRO A 160 7.59 1.26 10.13
C PRO A 160 8.27 -0.02 9.59
N GLY A 161 9.60 -0.02 9.46
CA GLY A 161 10.37 -1.06 8.78
C GLY A 161 10.66 -0.74 7.31
N ARG A 162 10.50 0.52 6.91
CA ARG A 162 10.87 1.05 5.58
C ARG A 162 11.37 2.49 5.71
N SER A 163 12.35 2.85 4.87
CA SER A 163 12.79 4.23 4.75
C SER A 163 11.69 5.13 4.18
N VAL A 164 11.56 6.32 4.77
CA VAL A 164 10.65 7.37 4.29
C VAL A 164 11.33 8.21 3.23
N ASN A 165 10.64 8.58 2.16
CA ASN A 165 11.18 9.48 1.15
C ASN A 165 10.48 10.84 1.19
N VAL A 166 11.24 11.90 1.44
CA VAL A 166 10.76 13.29 1.46
C VAL A 166 11.27 14.00 0.21
N VAL A 167 10.36 14.54 -0.59
CA VAL A 167 10.70 15.16 -1.88
C VAL A 167 10.14 16.59 -1.92
N ILE A 168 11.00 17.56 -2.21
CA ILE A 168 10.67 18.98 -2.25
C ILE A 168 11.02 19.54 -3.64
N PRO A 169 10.10 19.47 -4.62
CA PRO A 169 10.44 19.70 -6.02
C PRO A 169 10.63 21.17 -6.43
N GLN A 170 10.21 22.15 -5.61
CA GLN A 170 10.17 23.56 -6.04
C GLN A 170 10.74 24.57 -5.05
N ALA A 171 10.92 24.22 -3.78
CA ALA A 171 11.35 25.18 -2.76
C ALA A 171 12.75 25.72 -3.05
N THR A 172 12.94 27.02 -2.84
CA THR A 172 14.26 27.65 -2.91
C THR A 172 15.13 27.29 -1.70
N LEU A 173 14.50 27.01 -0.55
CA LEU A 173 15.17 26.67 0.69
C LEU A 173 14.36 25.63 1.46
N PHE A 174 15.02 24.56 1.91
CA PHE A 174 14.50 23.63 2.89
C PHE A 174 15.26 23.78 4.21
N GLU A 175 14.55 24.12 5.29
CA GLU A 175 15.11 24.19 6.63
C GLU A 175 14.81 22.92 7.42
N CYS A 176 15.86 22.22 7.84
CA CYS A 176 15.78 20.98 8.59
C CYS A 176 16.17 21.16 10.05
N ASN A 177 15.27 20.80 10.95
CA ASN A 177 15.46 20.66 12.39
C ASN A 177 14.64 19.44 12.85
N ALA A 178 14.72 18.34 12.09
CA ALA A 178 13.91 17.15 12.33
C ALA A 178 14.70 15.87 12.06
N LYS A 179 14.20 14.76 12.61
CA LYS A 179 14.71 13.43 12.30
C LYS A 179 13.92 12.85 11.13
N ILE A 180 14.62 12.48 10.06
CA ILE A 180 14.06 11.90 8.85
C ILE A 180 14.67 10.51 8.67
N PRO A 181 13.96 9.42 9.00
CA PRO A 181 14.45 8.05 8.87
C PRO A 181 14.35 7.55 7.42
N GLY A 182 14.93 8.30 6.49
CA GLY A 182 15.02 7.91 5.09
C GLY A 182 15.61 9.02 4.23
N THR A 183 15.24 9.07 2.96
CA THR A 183 15.86 9.92 1.93
C THR A 183 15.23 11.31 1.91
N LEU A 184 16.07 12.33 1.67
CA LEU A 184 15.66 13.72 1.51
C LEU A 184 16.15 14.24 0.15
N THR A 185 15.21 14.66 -0.69
CA THR A 185 15.49 15.22 -2.01
C THR A 185 14.90 16.61 -2.13
N VAL A 186 15.71 17.63 -2.39
CA VAL A 186 15.30 19.04 -2.42
C VAL A 186 15.82 19.73 -3.68
N LYS A 187 14.96 20.48 -4.39
CA LYS A 187 15.41 21.28 -5.55
C LYS A 187 16.35 22.42 -5.15
N GLY A 188 15.99 23.17 -4.13
CA GLY A 188 16.74 24.35 -3.67
C GLY A 188 17.90 24.00 -2.74
N ASN A 189 18.23 24.99 -1.91
CA ASN A 189 19.25 24.88 -0.88
C ASN A 189 18.71 24.13 0.33
N ILE A 190 19.60 23.48 1.08
CA ILE A 190 19.30 22.90 2.39
C ILE A 190 19.99 23.76 3.46
N LYS A 191 19.26 24.11 4.51
CA LYS A 191 19.81 24.71 5.72
C LYS A 191 19.42 23.86 6.91
N THR A 192 20.34 23.62 7.84
CA THR A 192 20.00 22.97 9.11
C THR A 192 19.90 24.01 10.22
N SER A 193 19.06 23.75 11.22
CA SER A 193 18.85 24.63 12.39
C SER A 193 19.05 23.87 13.70
N SER A 194 20.04 22.96 13.73
CA SER A 194 20.38 21.99 14.78
C SER A 194 19.40 20.84 14.84
N GLY A 195 19.90 19.63 15.13
CA GLY A 195 19.06 18.45 15.33
C GLY A 195 18.54 17.81 14.04
N CYS A 196 19.02 18.24 12.87
CA CYS A 196 18.70 17.56 11.62
C CYS A 196 19.43 16.20 11.56
N ASP A 197 18.69 15.10 11.58
CA ASP A 197 19.23 13.73 11.48
C ASP A 197 18.55 12.99 10.33
N VAL A 198 19.25 12.83 9.20
CA VAL A 198 18.73 12.15 8.01
C VAL A 198 19.41 10.81 7.86
N LYS A 199 18.64 9.71 7.91
CA LYS A 199 19.19 8.36 7.83
C LYS A 199 19.57 7.93 6.41
N GLY A 200 18.78 8.33 5.42
CA GLY A 200 18.97 7.97 4.02
C GLY A 200 19.80 9.00 3.26
N LEU A 201 19.74 8.91 1.93
CA LEU A 201 20.48 9.78 1.02
C LEU A 201 19.98 11.22 1.15
N VAL A 202 20.88 12.19 0.96
CA VAL A 202 20.53 13.60 0.90
C VAL A 202 20.95 14.16 -0.45
N GLU A 203 19.97 14.68 -1.19
CA GLU A 203 20.19 15.28 -2.50
C GLU A 203 19.63 16.71 -2.53
N ALA A 204 20.48 17.68 -2.86
CA ALA A 204 20.09 19.06 -3.08
C ALA A 204 20.43 19.49 -4.51
N GLY A 205 19.49 20.16 -5.17
CA GLY A 205 19.75 20.91 -6.40
C GLY A 205 20.58 22.17 -6.14
N GLY A 206 20.52 22.71 -4.92
CA GLY A 206 21.29 23.86 -4.45
C GLY A 206 22.51 23.51 -3.60
N THR A 207 22.86 24.43 -2.68
CA THR A 207 23.94 24.30 -1.70
C THR A 207 23.43 23.81 -0.35
N LEU A 208 24.35 23.51 0.56
CA LEU A 208 24.06 23.14 1.95
C LEU A 208 24.65 24.17 2.90
N ASN A 209 23.88 24.59 3.90
CA ASN A 209 24.36 25.35 5.05
C ASN A 209 24.04 24.56 6.33
N MET A 210 24.99 23.75 6.79
CA MET A 210 24.88 23.09 8.09
C MET A 210 25.22 24.07 9.20
N CYS A 211 24.26 24.42 10.06
CA CYS A 211 24.53 25.39 11.11
C CYS A 211 25.47 24.86 12.19
N CYS A 212 25.41 23.56 12.48
CA CYS A 212 25.79 23.07 13.79
C CYS A 212 26.43 21.68 13.73
N GLY A 213 27.29 21.38 14.70
CA GLY A 213 27.92 20.07 14.81
C GLY A 213 26.98 18.94 15.25
N SER A 214 25.78 19.26 15.72
CA SER A 214 24.76 18.28 16.12
C SER A 214 24.05 17.63 14.94
N ASP A 215 24.15 18.21 13.74
CA ASP A 215 23.49 17.70 12.54
C ASP A 215 24.21 16.46 12.00
N VAL A 216 23.43 15.48 11.55
CA VAL A 216 23.93 14.17 11.12
C VAL A 216 23.24 13.73 9.83
N PHE A 217 24.02 13.50 8.78
CA PHE A 217 23.57 12.78 7.58
C PHE A 217 24.24 11.41 7.56
N ARG A 218 23.46 10.33 7.59
CA ARG A 218 23.99 8.97 7.80
C ARG A 218 24.28 8.21 6.51
N ALA A 219 24.03 8.82 5.36
CA ALA A 219 24.37 8.28 4.05
C ALA A 219 25.12 9.31 3.20
N ASP A 220 25.12 9.13 1.89
CA ASP A 220 25.77 10.02 0.93
C ASP A 220 25.02 11.35 0.81
N LEU A 221 25.79 12.40 0.56
CA LEU A 221 25.35 13.78 0.36
C LEU A 221 25.74 14.26 -1.04
N THR A 222 24.75 14.71 -1.80
CA THR A 222 24.94 15.23 -3.16
C THR A 222 24.39 16.66 -3.28
N LEU A 223 25.25 17.60 -3.65
CA LEU A 223 24.97 19.03 -3.78
C LEU A 223 25.27 19.51 -5.20
N ARG A 224 24.27 20.09 -5.87
CA ARG A 224 24.41 20.49 -7.28
C ARG A 224 24.59 21.99 -7.49
N GLY A 225 24.40 22.79 -6.45
CA GLY A 225 24.67 24.22 -6.48
C GLY A 225 26.16 24.52 -6.62
N THR A 226 26.49 25.59 -7.36
CA THR A 226 27.88 26.04 -7.59
C THR A 226 28.38 27.03 -6.53
N GLY A 227 27.51 27.49 -5.64
CA GLY A 227 27.87 28.36 -4.52
C GLY A 227 28.67 27.65 -3.42
N SER A 228 28.98 28.36 -2.34
CA SER A 228 29.65 27.74 -1.18
C SER A 228 28.65 26.93 -0.36
N SER A 229 29.07 25.73 0.08
CA SER A 229 28.34 24.91 1.05
C SER A 229 29.17 24.74 2.32
N THR A 230 28.52 24.88 3.46
CA THR A 230 29.14 24.72 4.78
C THR A 230 28.73 23.38 5.39
N VAL A 231 29.72 22.57 5.80
CA VAL A 231 29.56 21.26 6.43
C VAL A 231 30.16 21.30 7.83
N ARG A 232 29.31 21.47 8.84
CA ARG A 232 29.69 21.54 10.27
C ARG A 232 29.36 20.28 11.06
N GLY A 233 28.45 19.44 10.54
CA GLY A 233 28.01 18.19 11.16
C GLY A 233 28.73 16.95 10.65
N THR A 234 28.19 15.79 10.99
CA THR A 234 28.72 14.48 10.57
C THR A 234 28.04 14.02 9.28
N VAL A 235 28.82 13.56 8.30
CA VAL A 235 28.31 12.85 7.11
C VAL A 235 28.92 11.46 7.09
N SER A 236 28.13 10.40 7.26
CA SER A 236 28.66 9.04 7.32
C SER A 236 29.05 8.48 5.94
N GLY A 237 28.49 9.02 4.86
CA GLY A 237 28.80 8.63 3.49
C GLY A 237 29.81 9.54 2.77
N ASN A 238 29.72 9.51 1.44
CA ASN A 238 30.48 10.37 0.53
C ASN A 238 29.84 11.75 0.39
N ILE A 239 30.63 12.75 0.01
CA ILE A 239 30.15 14.07 -0.38
C ILE A 239 30.48 14.32 -1.86
N LEU A 240 29.48 14.70 -2.63
CA LEU A 240 29.58 15.10 -4.03
C LEU A 240 29.06 16.54 -4.16
N ALA A 241 29.88 17.50 -4.60
CA ALA A 241 29.48 18.90 -4.71
C ALA A 241 29.93 19.58 -6.01
N ASN A 242 29.10 20.45 -6.58
CA ASN A 242 29.49 21.32 -7.71
C ASN A 242 30.07 22.68 -7.27
N GLY A 243 29.99 23.00 -5.98
CA GLY A 243 30.36 24.29 -5.42
C GLY A 243 31.48 24.19 -4.40
N ALA A 244 31.95 25.33 -3.89
CA ALA A 244 32.97 25.34 -2.85
C ALA A 244 32.49 24.62 -1.58
N LEU A 245 33.41 23.98 -0.86
CA LEU A 245 33.13 23.31 0.41
C LEU A 245 33.92 23.96 1.54
N GLU A 246 33.19 24.42 2.56
CA GLU A 246 33.75 24.90 3.81
C GLU A 246 33.41 23.91 4.92
N PHE A 247 34.44 23.26 5.47
CA PHE A 247 34.28 22.39 6.62
C PHE A 247 34.45 23.19 7.92
N GLY A 248 33.55 22.99 8.87
CA GLY A 248 33.56 23.67 10.15
C GLY A 248 34.68 23.21 11.10
N TRP A 249 34.59 23.66 12.35
CA TRP A 249 35.61 23.49 13.40
C TRP A 249 35.21 22.48 14.48
N GLU A 250 34.13 21.73 14.28
CA GLU A 250 33.46 20.94 15.31
C GLU A 250 34.05 19.53 15.53
N ASN A 251 35.26 19.27 15.01
CA ASN A 251 35.95 17.97 15.09
C ASN A 251 35.08 16.81 14.58
N LYS A 252 34.50 16.98 13.38
CA LYS A 252 33.55 16.01 12.79
C LYS A 252 34.20 15.05 11.82
N ILE A 253 33.45 14.01 11.47
CA ILE A 253 33.89 12.93 10.60
C ILE A 253 33.06 12.96 9.33
N ILE A 254 33.75 12.89 8.19
CA ILE A 254 33.19 12.47 6.91
C ILE A 254 33.62 11.02 6.68
N GLY A 255 32.66 10.11 6.70
CA GLY A 255 32.92 8.67 6.67
C GLY A 255 33.44 8.18 5.32
N GLY A 256 33.04 8.83 4.22
CA GLY A 256 33.46 8.51 2.86
C GLY A 256 34.48 9.49 2.27
N SER A 257 34.53 9.49 0.93
CA SER A 257 35.35 10.42 0.14
C SER A 257 34.58 11.70 -0.20
N VAL A 258 35.31 12.77 -0.45
CA VAL A 258 34.78 14.07 -0.83
C VAL A 258 35.22 14.42 -2.25
N ARG A 259 34.28 14.76 -3.11
CA ARG A 259 34.54 15.29 -4.45
C ARG A 259 33.84 16.62 -4.63
N THR A 260 34.59 17.65 -5.02
CA THR A 260 34.03 18.95 -5.36
C THR A 260 34.67 19.56 -6.61
N THR A 261 33.93 20.42 -7.34
CA THR A 261 34.48 21.25 -8.42
C THR A 261 34.89 22.67 -7.98
N GLY A 262 34.63 23.02 -6.71
CA GLY A 262 34.94 24.33 -6.13
C GLY A 262 36.20 24.35 -5.25
N ASP A 263 36.42 25.48 -4.59
CA ASP A 263 37.47 25.64 -3.57
C ASP A 263 37.16 24.80 -2.33
N VAL A 264 38.19 24.45 -1.57
CA VAL A 264 38.05 23.68 -0.33
C VAL A 264 38.75 24.37 0.83
N GLN A 265 37.96 24.71 1.85
CA GLN A 265 38.46 25.11 3.15
C GLN A 265 38.25 23.98 4.14
N LEU A 266 39.35 23.38 4.61
CA LEU A 266 39.32 22.27 5.53
C LEU A 266 39.55 22.81 6.96
N GLY A 267 38.47 22.97 7.72
CA GLY A 267 38.52 23.32 9.16
C GLY A 267 39.03 22.15 10.01
N ASN A 268 38.40 21.91 11.16
CA ASN A 268 38.75 20.79 12.04
C ASN A 268 37.83 19.59 11.74
N VAL A 269 38.10 18.89 10.65
CA VAL A 269 37.31 17.72 10.20
C VAL A 269 38.25 16.57 9.81
N ARG A 270 37.80 15.34 10.02
CA ARG A 270 38.45 14.13 9.50
C ARG A 270 37.67 13.56 8.32
N ILE A 271 38.27 13.54 7.14
CA ILE A 271 37.77 12.82 5.98
C ILE A 271 38.45 11.45 5.95
N ASN A 272 37.67 10.38 6.12
CA ASN A 272 38.19 9.01 6.13
C ASN A 272 38.54 8.51 4.71
N GLY A 273 37.88 9.04 3.68
CA GLY A 273 38.22 8.79 2.28
C GLY A 273 39.25 9.78 1.72
N SER A 274 39.25 9.93 0.40
CA SER A 274 40.07 10.92 -0.31
C SER A 274 39.32 12.24 -0.48
N LEU A 275 40.08 13.31 -0.72
CA LEU A 275 39.55 14.62 -1.10
C LEU A 275 39.96 14.94 -2.54
N THR A 276 39.00 15.08 -3.45
CA THR A 276 39.22 15.34 -4.87
C THR A 276 38.62 16.69 -5.29
N PHE A 277 39.44 17.60 -5.83
CA PHE A 277 39.00 18.90 -6.38
C PHE A 277 40.00 19.43 -7.43
N PRO A 278 39.60 20.32 -8.37
CA PRO A 278 40.50 20.74 -9.44
C PRO A 278 41.80 21.42 -8.97
N SER A 279 42.89 21.23 -9.70
CA SER A 279 44.20 21.86 -9.39
C SER A 279 44.19 23.38 -9.48
N ALA A 280 43.25 23.96 -10.24
CA ALA A 280 43.07 25.41 -10.34
C ALA A 280 42.33 26.03 -9.14
N ARG A 281 41.71 25.20 -8.27
CA ARG A 281 40.94 25.67 -7.11
C ARG A 281 41.80 25.79 -5.86
N THR A 282 41.43 26.70 -4.97
CA THR A 282 42.14 26.98 -3.72
C THR A 282 41.92 25.87 -2.71
N TYR A 283 42.99 25.49 -2.02
CA TYR A 283 42.94 24.56 -0.90
C TYR A 283 43.50 25.24 0.35
N THR A 284 42.67 25.36 1.38
CA THR A 284 43.05 25.98 2.66
C THR A 284 42.92 24.95 3.77
N PRO A 285 43.96 24.12 4.01
CA PRO A 285 43.99 23.20 5.13
C PRO A 285 44.29 23.94 6.43
N ASN A 286 43.48 23.69 7.46
CA ASN A 286 43.81 24.06 8.83
C ASN A 286 44.22 22.80 9.63
N SER A 287 43.47 22.43 10.66
CA SER A 287 43.75 21.25 11.49
C SER A 287 43.12 19.95 10.98
N GLY A 288 42.39 19.98 9.87
CA GLY A 288 41.68 18.83 9.32
C GLY A 288 42.62 17.79 8.70
N VAL A 289 42.16 16.54 8.67
CA VAL A 289 42.93 15.39 8.19
C VAL A 289 42.16 14.70 7.07
N VAL A 290 42.85 14.39 5.97
CA VAL A 290 42.33 13.58 4.85
C VAL A 290 43.11 12.27 4.79
N VAL A 291 42.49 11.18 5.22
CA VAL A 291 43.17 9.88 5.37
C VAL A 291 43.54 9.28 4.02
N GLY A 292 42.65 9.35 3.04
CA GLY A 292 42.88 8.85 1.68
C GLY A 292 43.71 9.79 0.81
N GLY A 293 44.25 10.88 1.36
CA GLY A 293 45.04 11.88 0.64
C GLY A 293 44.21 12.86 -0.20
N VAL A 294 44.91 13.87 -0.73
CA VAL A 294 44.34 14.95 -1.53
C VAL A 294 44.70 14.75 -3.01
N VAL A 295 43.71 14.68 -3.88
CA VAL A 295 43.85 14.45 -5.33
C VAL A 295 43.40 15.69 -6.10
N ARG A 296 44.29 16.27 -6.91
CA ARG A 296 44.03 17.52 -7.63
C ARG A 296 44.17 17.39 -9.15
N PRO A 297 43.20 16.77 -9.84
CA PRO A 297 43.23 16.67 -11.29
C PRO A 297 42.99 18.04 -11.95
N ALA A 298 43.25 18.15 -13.26
CA ALA A 298 42.94 19.38 -14.01
C ALA A 298 41.43 19.69 -14.01
N THR A 299 40.60 18.65 -14.11
CA THR A 299 39.14 18.75 -14.11
C THR A 299 38.54 17.68 -13.18
N VAL A 300 37.40 18.01 -12.59
CA VAL A 300 36.59 17.08 -11.79
C VAL A 300 35.20 17.03 -12.42
N PRO A 301 34.61 15.84 -12.66
CA PRO A 301 33.27 15.74 -13.21
C PRO A 301 32.24 16.44 -12.32
N THR A 302 31.40 17.27 -12.94
CA THR A 302 30.24 17.86 -12.27
C THR A 302 29.18 16.81 -12.00
N VAL A 303 28.46 16.97 -10.89
CA VAL A 303 27.25 16.21 -10.56
C VAL A 303 26.16 16.55 -11.58
N PRO A 304 25.49 15.55 -12.18
CA PRO A 304 24.38 15.77 -13.11
C PRO A 304 23.21 16.54 -12.46
N PRO A 305 22.40 17.27 -13.25
CA PRO A 305 21.21 17.94 -12.75
C PRO A 305 20.26 16.98 -12.02
N LEU A 306 19.57 17.51 -11.00
CA LEU A 306 18.57 16.76 -10.26
C LEU A 306 17.30 16.62 -11.09
N VAL A 307 16.80 15.40 -11.24
CA VAL A 307 15.50 15.13 -11.88
C VAL A 307 14.48 14.96 -10.76
N LEU A 308 13.44 15.79 -10.80
CA LEU A 308 12.39 15.84 -9.79
C LEU A 308 11.03 15.58 -10.43
N PRO A 309 10.07 15.04 -9.67
CA PRO A 309 8.72 14.88 -10.16
C PRO A 309 8.09 16.25 -10.47
N THR A 310 7.25 16.27 -11.51
CA THR A 310 6.36 17.41 -11.78
C THR A 310 5.11 17.30 -10.93
N TRP A 311 4.41 18.42 -10.77
CA TRP A 311 3.10 18.42 -10.11
C TRP A 311 2.16 17.46 -10.83
N PHE A 312 1.48 16.63 -10.04
CA PHE A 312 0.40 15.78 -10.53
C PHE A 312 -0.90 16.56 -10.47
N GLU A 313 -1.47 16.80 -11.63
CA GLU A 313 -2.74 17.48 -11.81
C GLU A 313 -3.89 16.49 -11.55
N TYR A 314 -4.51 16.57 -10.38
CA TYR A 314 -5.68 15.76 -10.08
C TYR A 314 -6.94 16.59 -10.09
N LYS A 315 -7.73 16.45 -11.15
CA LYS A 315 -9.11 16.92 -11.20
C LYS A 315 -10.04 15.72 -11.05
N TYR A 316 -11.00 15.81 -10.12
CA TYR A 316 -11.88 14.67 -9.86
C TYR A 316 -12.69 14.30 -11.11
N ASN A 317 -12.64 13.02 -11.47
CA ASN A 317 -13.54 12.41 -12.42
C ASN A 317 -14.15 11.13 -11.82
N ALA A 318 -15.46 10.95 -11.96
CA ALA A 318 -16.15 9.77 -11.46
C ALA A 318 -15.62 8.47 -12.10
N SER A 319 -15.11 8.52 -13.34
CA SER A 319 -14.53 7.36 -14.01
C SER A 319 -13.27 6.81 -13.33
N ASP A 320 -12.60 7.64 -12.54
CA ASP A 320 -11.38 7.26 -11.81
C ASP A 320 -11.69 6.32 -10.63
N TRP A 321 -12.96 6.24 -10.23
CA TRP A 321 -13.45 5.51 -9.06
C TRP A 321 -14.51 4.47 -9.44
N PRO A 322 -14.18 3.51 -10.32
CA PRO A 322 -15.15 2.51 -10.75
C PRO A 322 -15.66 1.70 -9.55
N GLY A 323 -16.98 1.54 -9.46
CA GLY A 323 -17.63 0.79 -8.37
C GLY A 323 -17.82 1.57 -7.07
N TYR A 324 -17.35 2.82 -6.97
CA TYR A 324 -17.65 3.66 -5.81
C TYR A 324 -19.05 4.26 -5.91
N ASN A 325 -19.75 4.28 -4.77
CA ASN A 325 -20.99 5.04 -4.64
C ASN A 325 -20.64 6.52 -4.49
N VAL A 326 -21.18 7.37 -5.36
CA VAL A 326 -20.97 8.83 -5.27
C VAL A 326 -22.11 9.45 -4.48
N VAL A 327 -21.78 10.15 -3.39
CA VAL A 327 -22.70 10.94 -2.58
C VAL A 327 -22.29 12.41 -2.68
N THR A 328 -23.12 13.21 -3.34
CA THR A 328 -22.92 14.66 -3.43
C THR A 328 -23.68 15.37 -2.31
N LEU A 329 -22.96 16.16 -1.52
CA LEU A 329 -23.55 16.96 -0.47
C LEU A 329 -24.21 18.21 -1.03
N VAL A 330 -25.36 18.59 -0.45
CA VAL A 330 -25.94 19.92 -0.64
C VAL A 330 -25.37 20.91 0.37
N ASN A 331 -25.25 22.18 -0.03
CA ASN A 331 -24.61 23.23 0.78
C ASN A 331 -25.28 23.45 2.16
N SER A 332 -26.58 23.20 2.28
CA SER A 332 -27.33 23.41 3.52
C SER A 332 -28.39 22.33 3.75
N GLY A 333 -28.70 22.01 5.00
CA GLY A 333 -29.74 21.07 5.39
C GLY A 333 -29.40 20.33 6.70
N SER A 334 -30.39 19.74 7.38
CA SER A 334 -30.16 19.08 8.67
C SER A 334 -29.98 17.56 8.59
N GLY A 335 -30.08 16.98 7.40
CA GLY A 335 -30.11 15.53 7.18
C GLY A 335 -28.84 14.98 6.54
N VAL A 336 -28.76 13.65 6.48
CA VAL A 336 -27.74 12.92 5.72
C VAL A 336 -27.68 13.46 4.28
N GLY A 337 -26.47 13.71 3.78
CA GLY A 337 -26.29 14.28 2.44
C GLY A 337 -26.22 15.81 2.40
N SER A 338 -26.06 16.48 3.55
CA SER A 338 -25.83 17.94 3.61
C SER A 338 -24.52 18.30 4.31
N CYS A 339 -24.00 19.48 3.99
CA CYS A 339 -22.80 20.03 4.64
C CYS A 339 -23.01 20.31 6.13
N ASP A 340 -24.15 20.91 6.51
CA ASP A 340 -24.40 21.22 7.93
C ASP A 340 -24.48 19.94 8.77
N TYR A 341 -25.03 18.84 8.23
CA TYR A 341 -25.06 17.56 8.95
C TYR A 341 -23.67 16.99 9.27
N LEU A 342 -22.70 17.15 8.37
CA LEU A 342 -21.31 16.72 8.59
C LEU A 342 -20.58 17.65 9.57
N ASN A 343 -20.84 18.95 9.47
CA ASN A 343 -20.18 19.97 10.27
C ASN A 343 -20.86 20.19 11.65
N ALA A 344 -22.06 19.65 11.87
CA ALA A 344 -22.81 19.84 13.10
C ALA A 344 -22.27 19.01 14.27
N SER A 345 -22.45 19.54 15.48
CA SER A 345 -22.31 18.77 16.72
C SER A 345 -23.51 17.83 16.90
N PRO A 346 -23.34 16.58 17.38
CA PRO A 346 -22.13 16.00 17.96
C PRO A 346 -21.30 15.17 16.96
N GLY A 347 -21.30 15.52 15.66
CA GLY A 347 -20.50 14.82 14.66
C GLY A 347 -21.05 13.46 14.26
N THR A 348 -22.38 13.31 14.26
CA THR A 348 -23.04 12.08 13.81
C THR A 348 -22.81 11.78 12.34
N GLY A 349 -22.63 12.82 11.50
CA GLY A 349 -22.19 12.67 10.12
C GLY A 349 -20.86 11.92 10.00
N TRP A 350 -19.85 12.35 10.76
CA TRP A 350 -18.54 11.69 10.79
C TRP A 350 -18.60 10.30 11.44
N THR A 351 -19.20 10.17 12.61
CA THR A 351 -19.12 8.96 13.42
C THR A 351 -20.09 7.87 12.96
N THR A 352 -21.37 8.21 12.82
CA THR A 352 -22.45 7.25 12.58
C THR A 352 -22.62 7.01 11.10
N TRP A 353 -22.74 8.08 10.30
CA TRP A 353 -23.03 7.92 8.89
C TRP A 353 -21.83 7.38 8.10
N LEU A 354 -20.65 8.01 8.18
CA LEU A 354 -19.46 7.47 7.49
C LEU A 354 -19.07 6.08 8.01
N GLY A 355 -19.26 5.80 9.32
CA GLY A 355 -19.04 4.47 9.89
C GLY A 355 -20.08 3.41 9.47
N SER A 356 -21.22 3.82 8.91
CA SER A 356 -22.27 2.92 8.43
C SER A 356 -22.09 2.50 6.97
N LEU A 357 -21.20 3.16 6.22
CA LEU A 357 -20.98 2.89 4.80
C LEU A 357 -20.64 1.41 4.57
N SER A 358 -21.39 0.78 3.66
CA SER A 358 -21.29 -0.64 3.32
C SER A 358 -20.61 -0.91 1.97
N ALA A 359 -20.36 0.15 1.21
CA ALA A 359 -19.64 0.12 -0.07
C ALA A 359 -18.58 1.22 -0.11
N ASP A 360 -17.61 1.06 -1.01
CA ASP A 360 -16.63 2.10 -1.30
C ASP A 360 -17.37 3.36 -1.77
N THR A 361 -17.00 4.53 -1.23
CA THR A 361 -17.82 5.74 -1.36
C THR A 361 -16.96 6.95 -1.70
N VAL A 362 -17.41 7.75 -2.67
CA VAL A 362 -16.94 9.12 -2.88
C VAL A 362 -17.94 10.06 -2.23
N LEU A 363 -17.49 10.81 -1.23
CA LEU A 363 -18.22 11.93 -0.65
C LEU A 363 -17.77 13.22 -1.35
N ASP A 364 -18.60 13.72 -2.27
CA ASP A 364 -18.39 15.00 -2.92
C ASP A 364 -18.99 16.12 -2.06
N ALA A 365 -18.12 16.75 -1.28
CA ALA A 365 -18.41 17.86 -0.38
C ALA A 365 -17.98 19.22 -0.96
N ARG A 366 -17.75 19.34 -2.28
CA ARG A 366 -17.34 20.62 -2.90
C ARG A 366 -18.41 21.71 -2.83
N ALA A 367 -19.66 21.36 -2.57
CA ALA A 367 -20.72 22.32 -2.28
C ALA A 367 -20.54 23.00 -0.92
N CYS A 368 -19.79 22.39 0.01
CA CYS A 368 -19.51 22.97 1.31
C CYS A 368 -18.46 24.07 1.18
N SER A 369 -18.63 25.15 1.95
CA SER A 369 -17.57 26.14 2.14
C SER A 369 -16.33 25.53 2.80
N LYS A 370 -16.56 24.59 3.73
CA LYS A 370 -15.54 23.82 4.43
C LYS A 370 -16.12 22.49 4.88
N LEU A 371 -15.39 21.39 4.70
CA LEU A 371 -15.73 20.11 5.33
C LEU A 371 -14.95 19.99 6.64
N SER A 372 -15.65 19.99 7.77
CA SER A 372 -15.05 20.16 9.08
C SER A 372 -15.50 19.09 10.08
N SER A 373 -14.54 18.51 10.81
CA SER A 373 -14.78 17.73 12.02
C SER A 373 -14.74 18.58 13.29
N ASN A 374 -14.45 19.87 13.17
CA ASN A 374 -14.31 20.81 14.28
C ASN A 374 -15.66 21.29 14.80
N ASN A 375 -16.38 20.39 15.47
CA ASN A 375 -17.74 20.62 15.96
C ASN A 375 -17.87 20.42 17.49
N GLY A 376 -16.73 20.35 18.18
CA GLY A 376 -16.63 20.13 19.62
C GLY A 376 -16.79 18.68 20.09
N SER A 377 -16.99 17.69 19.20
CA SER A 377 -17.28 16.30 19.59
C SER A 377 -16.15 15.28 19.39
N ASN A 378 -14.99 15.69 18.89
CA ASN A 378 -13.80 14.85 18.65
C ASN A 378 -14.15 13.52 17.93
N PRO A 379 -14.73 13.59 16.73
CA PRO A 379 -15.36 12.42 16.10
C PRO A 379 -14.35 11.31 15.79
N THR A 380 -14.74 10.06 16.08
CA THR A 380 -14.01 8.85 15.65
C THR A 380 -14.75 8.14 14.53
N VAL A 381 -14.15 8.09 13.34
CA VAL A 381 -14.67 7.38 12.17
C VAL A 381 -14.08 5.97 12.13
N GLN A 382 -14.96 4.97 12.04
CA GLN A 382 -14.57 3.57 11.87
C GLN A 382 -14.83 3.12 10.44
N LEU A 383 -13.80 3.13 9.60
CA LEU A 383 -13.92 2.79 8.18
C LEU A 383 -14.06 1.28 8.00
N LYS A 384 -15.13 0.85 7.33
CA LYS A 384 -15.32 -0.54 6.87
C LYS A 384 -14.90 -0.75 5.41
N LYS A 385 -14.87 0.34 4.65
CA LYS A 385 -14.72 0.43 3.20
C LYS A 385 -13.84 1.62 2.83
N ASN A 386 -13.43 1.69 1.58
CA ASN A 386 -12.63 2.81 1.10
C ASN A 386 -13.49 4.07 1.02
N LEU A 387 -12.89 5.21 1.33
CA LEU A 387 -13.58 6.49 1.38
C LEU A 387 -12.76 7.58 0.67
N VAL A 388 -13.38 8.25 -0.29
CA VAL A 388 -12.85 9.48 -0.89
C VAL A 388 -13.64 10.64 -0.31
N LEU A 389 -12.94 11.57 0.33
CA LEU A 389 -13.46 12.86 0.75
C LEU A 389 -12.96 13.91 -0.24
N LEU A 390 -13.88 14.54 -0.98
CA LEU A 390 -13.58 15.58 -1.96
C LEU A 390 -14.18 16.90 -1.48
N ALA A 391 -13.35 17.90 -1.17
CA ALA A 391 -13.81 19.20 -0.71
C ALA A 391 -12.86 20.33 -1.16
N ASN A 392 -13.29 21.59 -0.97
CA ASN A 392 -12.47 22.76 -1.30
C ASN A 392 -11.57 23.19 -0.14
N GLU A 393 -11.99 22.91 1.09
CA GLU A 393 -11.27 23.18 2.34
C GLU A 393 -11.57 22.05 3.32
N PHE A 394 -10.54 21.62 4.05
CA PHE A 394 -10.67 20.63 5.12
C PHE A 394 -10.22 21.21 6.45
N ASP A 395 -11.04 20.99 7.48
CA ASP A 395 -10.67 21.22 8.87
C ASP A 395 -10.88 19.93 9.66
N LEU A 396 -9.80 19.15 9.77
CA LEU A 396 -9.78 17.83 10.39
C LEU A 396 -9.53 17.89 11.89
N THR A 397 -9.85 19.03 12.53
CA THR A 397 -9.56 19.23 13.95
C THR A 397 -10.18 18.12 14.79
N MET A 398 -9.37 17.49 15.65
CA MET A 398 -9.73 16.38 16.54
C MET A 398 -10.38 15.16 15.86
N LEU A 399 -10.22 15.02 14.54
CA LEU A 399 -10.72 13.86 13.81
C LEU A 399 -9.84 12.65 14.10
N LYS A 400 -10.46 11.55 14.52
CA LYS A 400 -9.80 10.25 14.60
C LYS A 400 -10.37 9.31 13.54
N VAL A 401 -9.52 8.65 12.76
CA VAL A 401 -9.93 7.65 11.77
C VAL A 401 -9.17 6.35 12.00
N LYS A 402 -9.91 5.25 12.02
CA LYS A 402 -9.38 3.88 12.17
C LYS A 402 -10.19 2.88 11.37
N ALA A 403 -9.62 1.70 11.10
CA ALA A 403 -10.39 0.61 10.53
C ALA A 403 -11.43 0.12 11.55
N ALA A 404 -12.63 -0.20 11.08
CA ALA A 404 -13.60 -0.96 11.85
C ALA A 404 -13.07 -2.37 12.10
N ALA A 405 -13.43 -2.98 13.23
CA ALA A 405 -13.08 -4.38 13.51
C ALA A 405 -13.61 -5.38 12.46
N THR A 406 -14.66 -4.98 11.73
CA THR A 406 -15.27 -5.75 10.65
C THR A 406 -14.74 -5.39 9.26
N ALA A 407 -13.76 -4.49 9.15
CA ALA A 407 -13.14 -4.17 7.88
C ALA A 407 -12.37 -5.39 7.34
N VAL A 408 -12.50 -5.67 6.05
CA VAL A 408 -11.69 -6.67 5.37
C VAL A 408 -10.44 -5.97 4.85
N GLY A 409 -9.30 -6.21 5.49
CA GLY A 409 -8.03 -5.56 5.16
C GLY A 409 -7.93 -4.12 5.69
N LYS A 410 -6.98 -3.36 5.13
CA LYS A 410 -6.68 -1.97 5.50
C LYS A 410 -7.45 -1.00 4.59
N PRO A 411 -8.50 -0.31 5.07
CA PRO A 411 -9.24 0.64 4.25
C PRO A 411 -8.37 1.81 3.80
N SER A 412 -8.64 2.31 2.59
CA SER A 412 -8.00 3.50 2.04
C SER A 412 -8.87 4.74 2.26
N LEU A 413 -8.23 5.85 2.68
CA LEU A 413 -8.85 7.16 2.86
C LEU A 413 -8.18 8.18 1.92
N TYR A 414 -8.95 8.79 1.04
CA TYR A 414 -8.45 9.81 0.13
C TYR A 414 -9.03 11.16 0.55
N ILE A 415 -8.20 12.03 1.14
CA ILE A 415 -8.59 13.41 1.48
C ILE A 415 -8.06 14.31 0.38
N THR A 416 -8.97 14.77 -0.48
CA THR A 416 -8.61 15.36 -1.77
C THR A 416 -9.23 16.73 -1.94
N THR A 417 -8.38 17.73 -2.15
CA THR A 417 -8.76 19.01 -2.77
C THR A 417 -8.30 18.94 -4.22
N GLU A 418 -9.22 18.96 -5.18
CA GLU A 418 -8.85 18.85 -6.61
C GLU A 418 -8.00 20.05 -7.08
N ASP A 419 -7.10 19.83 -8.02
CA ASP A 419 -6.54 20.94 -8.80
C ASP A 419 -7.54 21.32 -9.90
N ARG A 420 -8.04 22.55 -9.85
CA ARG A 420 -9.04 23.05 -10.81
C ARG A 420 -8.41 23.54 -12.11
N THR A 421 -7.08 23.59 -12.19
CA THR A 421 -6.33 24.09 -13.34
C THR A 421 -5.42 22.99 -13.90
N PRO A 422 -5.96 21.84 -14.36
CA PRO A 422 -5.22 20.59 -14.58
C PRO A 422 -4.23 20.59 -15.77
N ALA A 423 -3.78 21.75 -16.24
CA ALA A 423 -2.93 21.91 -17.41
C ALA A 423 -1.75 22.87 -17.18
N ASP A 424 -1.61 23.49 -16.00
CA ASP A 424 -0.53 24.45 -15.74
C ASP A 424 0.71 23.83 -15.10
N VAL A 425 0.62 22.55 -14.70
CA VAL A 425 1.70 21.74 -14.10
C VAL A 425 2.18 22.37 -12.79
N LYS A 426 1.27 22.97 -12.03
CA LYS A 426 1.54 23.68 -10.78
C LYS A 426 0.46 23.37 -9.75
N PRO A 427 0.80 23.37 -8.44
CA PRO A 427 -0.20 23.27 -7.39
C PRO A 427 -1.07 24.53 -7.33
N THR A 428 -2.07 24.63 -8.18
CA THR A 428 -2.88 25.85 -8.31
C THR A 428 -4.04 25.82 -7.33
N CYS A 429 -3.86 26.48 -6.19
CA CYS A 429 -4.91 26.71 -5.21
C CYS A 429 -5.91 27.75 -5.76
N GLY A 430 -7.02 27.26 -6.33
CA GLY A 430 -8.02 28.08 -7.00
C GLY A 430 -8.95 28.83 -6.05
N SER A 431 -9.78 29.72 -6.63
CA SER A 431 -10.76 30.50 -5.86
C SER A 431 -11.73 29.62 -5.08
N GLY A 432 -11.93 29.93 -3.81
CA GLY A 432 -12.79 29.17 -2.89
C GLY A 432 -12.18 27.87 -2.38
N GLN A 433 -10.94 27.55 -2.78
CA GLN A 433 -10.14 26.48 -2.18
C GLN A 433 -9.24 27.05 -1.10
N SER A 434 -8.89 26.21 -0.15
CA SER A 434 -8.12 26.60 1.03
C SER A 434 -7.37 25.39 1.59
N LYS A 435 -6.77 25.58 2.75
CA LYS A 435 -5.85 24.62 3.36
C LYS A 435 -6.49 23.26 3.68
N LEU A 436 -5.65 22.22 3.65
CA LEU A 436 -5.89 20.98 4.38
C LEU A 436 -5.37 21.19 5.80
N TYR A 437 -6.28 21.46 6.74
CA TYR A 437 -5.93 21.72 8.13
C TYR A 437 -5.99 20.44 8.98
N ILE A 438 -4.83 20.06 9.52
CA ILE A 438 -4.60 18.87 10.35
C ILE A 438 -4.30 19.38 11.76
N ASN A 439 -5.17 19.12 12.75
CA ASN A 439 -5.01 19.70 14.08
C ASN A 439 -5.61 18.79 15.17
N GLY A 440 -4.76 18.07 15.89
CA GLY A 440 -5.20 16.95 16.72
C GLY A 440 -5.80 15.79 15.91
N THR A 441 -5.48 15.70 14.63
CA THR A 441 -5.98 14.67 13.72
C THR A 441 -5.19 13.38 13.89
N ILE A 442 -5.87 12.25 14.04
CA ILE A 442 -5.24 10.93 14.19
C ILE A 442 -5.76 10.00 13.10
N ILE A 443 -4.95 9.76 12.08
CA ILE A 443 -5.14 8.67 11.12
C ILE A 443 -4.30 7.48 11.58
N GLU A 444 -4.95 6.49 12.19
CA GLU A 444 -4.25 5.32 12.73
C GLU A 444 -3.59 4.48 11.62
N ALA A 445 -2.54 3.74 11.98
CA ALA A 445 -1.87 2.80 11.07
C ALA A 445 -2.76 1.65 10.57
N SER A 446 -3.99 1.51 11.08
CA SER A 446 -5.03 0.61 10.56
C SER A 446 -5.74 1.14 9.31
N VAL A 447 -5.49 2.39 8.90
CA VAL A 447 -6.01 3.02 7.68
C VAL A 447 -4.85 3.58 6.86
N ARG A 448 -4.97 3.50 5.53
CA ARG A 448 -3.97 4.06 4.60
C ARG A 448 -4.52 5.34 4.01
N ALA A 449 -3.92 6.49 4.28
CA ALA A 449 -4.48 7.78 3.85
C ALA A 449 -3.59 8.56 2.89
N ILE A 450 -4.18 9.18 1.87
CA ILE A 450 -3.53 10.24 1.10
C ILE A 450 -4.19 11.58 1.39
N GLY A 451 -3.37 12.59 1.67
CA GLY A 451 -3.77 13.98 1.73
C GLY A 451 -3.25 14.68 0.50
N TYR A 452 -4.12 14.95 -0.46
CA TYR A 452 -3.79 15.66 -1.69
C TYR A 452 -4.43 17.06 -1.67
N SER A 453 -3.62 18.10 -1.83
CA SER A 453 -4.13 19.46 -1.98
C SER A 453 -3.16 20.34 -2.77
N PRO A 454 -3.61 21.08 -3.81
CA PRO A 454 -2.81 22.13 -4.43
C PRO A 454 -2.59 23.33 -3.49
N CYS A 455 -3.31 23.39 -2.37
CA CYS A 455 -3.17 24.43 -1.36
C CYS A 455 -2.14 24.04 -0.29
N THR A 456 -2.15 24.77 0.83
CA THR A 456 -1.26 24.49 1.98
C THR A 456 -1.77 23.29 2.77
N VAL A 457 -0.90 22.34 3.08
CA VAL A 457 -1.08 21.36 4.15
C VAL A 457 -0.58 22.01 5.44
N ASP A 458 -1.51 22.31 6.34
CA ASP A 458 -1.27 23.11 7.55
C ASP A 458 -1.48 22.24 8.78
N VAL A 459 -0.40 22.02 9.54
CA VAL A 459 -0.46 21.31 10.81
C VAL A 459 -0.66 22.33 11.93
N GLY A 460 -1.78 22.25 12.63
CA GLY A 460 -2.11 23.08 13.78
C GLY A 460 -1.27 22.79 15.02
N SER A 461 -1.52 23.53 16.10
CA SER A 461 -0.67 23.54 17.30
C SER A 461 -1.07 22.53 18.38
N MET A 462 -2.04 21.63 18.12
CA MET A 462 -2.52 20.68 19.13
C MET A 462 -1.48 19.66 19.58
N GLY A 463 -0.55 19.28 18.69
CA GLY A 463 0.63 18.48 19.07
C GLY A 463 0.36 17.01 19.38
N ILE A 464 -0.72 16.46 18.86
CA ILE A 464 -1.03 15.02 18.95
C ILE A 464 -1.30 14.42 17.56
N ASP A 465 -0.94 15.16 16.51
CA ASP A 465 -1.27 14.79 15.13
C ASP A 465 -0.53 13.53 14.70
N GLN A 466 -1.26 12.63 14.05
CA GLN A 466 -0.73 11.37 13.51
C GLN A 466 -1.28 11.14 12.11
N TRP A 467 -0.37 10.81 11.18
CA TRP A 467 -0.72 10.52 9.80
C TRP A 467 -0.08 9.22 9.34
N SER A 468 -0.91 8.25 8.92
CA SER A 468 -0.44 7.04 8.23
C SER A 468 -0.76 7.12 6.74
N GLY A 469 0.26 7.33 5.91
CA GLY A 469 0.12 7.22 4.47
C GLY A 469 1.03 8.13 3.65
N THR A 470 0.45 8.90 2.73
CA THR A 470 1.13 9.86 1.85
C THR A 470 0.58 11.28 2.06
N LEU A 471 1.45 12.29 2.00
CA LEU A 471 1.06 13.70 1.91
C LEU A 471 1.60 14.32 0.61
N TYR A 472 0.71 14.94 -0.17
CA TYR A 472 1.01 15.54 -1.45
C TYR A 472 0.41 16.95 -1.49
N GLY A 473 1.23 17.97 -1.23
CA GLY A 473 0.76 19.32 -0.97
C GLY A 473 1.39 20.38 -1.89
N GLY A 474 0.65 21.45 -2.15
CA GLY A 474 1.19 22.64 -2.79
C GLY A 474 2.17 23.38 -1.90
N THR A 475 1.96 23.41 -0.59
CA THR A 475 2.89 23.97 0.42
C THR A 475 2.70 23.25 1.75
N TRP A 476 3.68 23.38 2.66
CA TRP A 476 3.66 22.79 4.00
C TRP A 476 3.92 23.85 5.06
N THR A 477 3.10 23.84 6.11
CA THR A 477 3.30 24.67 7.31
C THR A 477 3.32 23.76 8.54
N PRO A 478 4.47 23.61 9.22
CA PRO A 478 4.52 22.87 10.48
C PRO A 478 4.06 23.78 11.63
N GLY A 479 3.10 23.33 12.43
CA GLY A 479 2.77 23.94 13.71
C GLY A 479 3.27 23.09 14.87
N GLY A 480 2.34 22.33 15.46
CA GLY A 480 2.58 21.44 16.59
C GLY A 480 3.25 20.12 16.22
N GLN A 481 3.36 19.24 17.21
CA GLN A 481 3.88 17.88 17.02
C GLN A 481 3.04 17.08 16.03
N PHE A 482 3.72 16.55 15.02
CA PHE A 482 3.17 15.76 13.94
C PHE A 482 3.95 14.46 13.78
N THR A 483 3.27 13.33 13.91
CA THR A 483 3.87 12.01 13.72
C THR A 483 3.48 11.45 12.36
N PHE A 484 4.45 11.29 11.47
CA PHE A 484 4.24 10.69 10.15
C PHE A 484 4.69 9.23 10.15
N THR A 485 3.82 8.34 9.66
CA THR A 485 4.13 6.94 9.36
C THR A 485 3.87 6.69 7.89
N ALA A 486 4.91 6.36 7.15
CA ALA A 486 4.81 6.22 5.72
C ALA A 486 4.07 4.91 5.35
N ASP A 487 2.96 5.02 4.60
CA ASP A 487 2.23 3.86 4.03
C ASP A 487 1.75 4.19 2.61
N PRO A 488 2.47 3.76 1.57
CA PRO A 488 2.35 4.41 0.28
C PRO A 488 0.97 4.23 -0.37
N ILE A 489 0.41 5.35 -0.83
CA ILE A 489 -0.86 5.47 -1.56
C ILE A 489 -0.78 6.66 -2.52
N GLY A 490 -1.43 6.54 -3.67
CA GLY A 490 -1.56 7.59 -4.69
C GLY A 490 -3.00 7.72 -5.16
N LEU A 491 -3.30 8.81 -5.86
CA LEU A 491 -4.58 8.99 -6.53
C LEU A 491 -4.62 8.19 -7.84
N PRO A 492 -5.82 7.93 -8.41
CA PRO A 492 -5.93 7.36 -9.74
C PRO A 492 -5.14 8.16 -10.78
N GLY A 493 -4.38 7.46 -11.64
CA GLY A 493 -3.52 8.09 -12.65
C GLY A 493 -2.17 8.61 -12.13
N MET A 494 -1.94 8.56 -10.81
CA MET A 494 -0.70 9.03 -10.19
C MET A 494 0.36 7.94 -10.22
N GLY A 495 1.21 7.96 -11.25
CA GLY A 495 2.30 6.99 -11.40
C GLY A 495 3.57 7.35 -10.61
N ALA A 496 4.61 6.54 -10.81
CA ALA A 496 5.92 6.72 -10.16
C ALA A 496 6.63 8.01 -10.62
N GLU A 497 6.33 8.49 -11.83
CA GLU A 497 6.82 9.74 -12.41
C GLU A 497 6.38 11.00 -11.65
N HIS A 498 5.27 10.90 -10.92
CA HIS A 498 4.79 11.95 -10.02
C HIS A 498 5.41 11.86 -8.63
N GLY A 499 6.38 10.96 -8.49
CA GLY A 499 7.20 10.84 -7.31
C GLY A 499 6.38 10.45 -6.10
N ILE A 500 5.44 9.51 -6.22
CA ILE A 500 4.86 8.80 -5.09
C ILE A 500 5.54 7.44 -4.95
N SER A 501 5.91 7.07 -3.72
CA SER A 501 6.26 5.69 -3.38
C SER A 501 5.05 4.84 -3.75
N VAL A 502 5.15 4.01 -4.78
CA VAL A 502 4.13 3.02 -5.12
C VAL A 502 4.77 1.68 -4.84
N GLU A 503 4.21 0.94 -3.89
CA GLU A 503 4.56 -0.47 -3.77
C GLU A 503 3.82 -1.21 -4.88
N THR A 504 4.49 -1.40 -6.02
CA THR A 504 3.94 -2.19 -7.11
C THR A 504 4.15 -3.66 -6.76
N LYS A 505 3.10 -4.29 -6.26
CA LYS A 505 3.03 -5.74 -6.03
C LYS A 505 2.61 -6.40 -7.34
N THR A 506 3.55 -7.01 -8.05
CA THR A 506 3.27 -7.69 -9.32
C THR A 506 3.25 -9.20 -9.10
N VAL A 507 2.14 -9.85 -9.49
CA VAL A 507 2.06 -11.31 -9.57
C VAL A 507 2.42 -11.73 -10.98
N GLY A 508 3.58 -12.34 -11.12
CA GLY A 508 4.16 -12.82 -12.37
C GLY A 508 3.63 -14.18 -12.82
N ALA A 509 4.48 -14.91 -13.55
CA ALA A 509 4.15 -16.21 -14.10
C ALA A 509 3.89 -17.27 -13.02
N LEU A 510 3.10 -18.28 -13.35
CA LEU A 510 2.97 -19.49 -12.54
C LEU A 510 4.33 -20.18 -12.46
N VAL A 511 4.86 -20.34 -11.25
CA VAL A 511 6.13 -21.03 -10.99
C VAL A 511 5.88 -22.52 -10.79
N ARG A 512 4.84 -22.86 -10.02
CA ARG A 512 4.49 -24.24 -9.71
C ARG A 512 3.02 -24.39 -9.37
N GLN A 513 2.39 -25.47 -9.83
CA GLN A 513 1.07 -25.91 -9.36
C GLN A 513 1.16 -27.36 -8.88
N ARG A 514 0.45 -27.71 -7.81
CA ARG A 514 0.42 -29.06 -7.25
C ARG A 514 -0.89 -29.36 -6.53
N ASP A 515 -1.27 -30.63 -6.53
CA ASP A 515 -2.28 -31.16 -5.61
C ASP A 515 -1.65 -31.23 -4.21
N VAL A 516 -2.40 -30.85 -3.18
CA VAL A 516 -1.97 -30.91 -1.78
C VAL A 516 -3.00 -31.64 -0.93
N VAL A 517 -2.58 -32.16 0.22
CA VAL A 517 -3.49 -32.83 1.16
C VAL A 517 -4.57 -31.86 1.61
N TYR A 518 -5.83 -32.25 1.56
CA TYR A 518 -6.92 -31.42 2.05
C TYR A 518 -6.77 -31.18 3.56
N ALA A 519 -6.62 -29.91 3.96
CA ALA A 519 -6.46 -29.50 5.35
C ALA A 519 -7.18 -28.18 5.61
N ASP A 520 -7.52 -27.90 6.86
CA ASP A 520 -8.08 -26.60 7.24
C ASP A 520 -7.09 -25.48 6.91
N LEU A 521 -7.60 -24.41 6.32
CA LEU A 521 -6.82 -23.23 5.93
C LEU A 521 -6.57 -22.30 7.13
N SER A 522 -7.25 -22.49 8.26
CA SER A 522 -7.14 -21.65 9.47
C SER A 522 -5.77 -21.67 10.16
N GLY A 523 -5.01 -22.76 9.99
CA GLY A 523 -3.66 -22.94 10.53
C GLY A 523 -2.56 -22.99 9.47
N TRP A 524 -2.88 -22.65 8.22
CA TRP A 524 -1.89 -22.73 7.13
C TRP A 524 -0.98 -21.51 7.14
N VAL A 525 0.26 -21.74 7.59
CA VAL A 525 1.41 -20.86 7.36
C VAL A 525 2.33 -21.66 6.44
N PRO A 526 2.67 -21.17 5.22
CA PRO A 526 3.53 -21.90 4.30
C PRO A 526 4.93 -22.18 4.84
#